data_AF-A0A925R9J7-F1
#
_entry.id   AF-A0A925R9J7-F1
#
_cell.length_a   1.000
_cell.length_b   1.000
_cell.length_c   1.000
_cell.angle_alpha   90.00
_cell.angle_beta   90.00
_cell.angle_gamma   90.00
#
_symmetry.space_group_name_H-M   'P 1'
#
loop_
_entity.id
_entity.type
_entity.pdbx_description
1 polymer ?
#
loop_
_entity_poly.entity_id
_entity_poly.type
_entity_poly.pdbx_seq_one_letter_code
_entity_poly.pdbx_strand_id
1 'polypeptide(L)'
;MIWGHHPLFGSEGIPAKPRTIRLKQIRAVYETLTIKEEVSQYLKPFTRYTTPNQVFETFNFLRHETKEYFFAIHLDGKNRICCVDEVSVGSLNQSIVHPREVYKTALL
;
A
#
# COMPACT_ATOMS: atom_id res chain seq x y z
N MET A 1 -45.75 -62.00 23.95
CA MET A 1 -46.05 -61.99 22.52
C MET A 1 -46.47 -60.57 22.13
N ILE A 2 -45.66 -59.98 21.25
CA ILE A 2 -45.90 -58.86 20.32
C ILE A 2 -46.58 -57.54 20.76
N TRP A 3 -45.76 -56.51 20.57
CA TRP A 3 -45.95 -55.07 20.51
C TRP A 3 -46.93 -54.60 19.44
N GLY A 4 -47.43 -53.35 19.57
CA GLY A 4 -48.09 -52.68 18.45
C GLY A 4 -48.67 -51.27 18.66
N HIS A 5 -48.12 -50.41 19.53
CA HIS A 5 -48.46 -48.98 19.49
C HIS A 5 -47.46 -48.25 18.59
N HIS A 6 -47.90 -47.90 17.38
CA HIS A 6 -47.16 -47.08 16.43
C HIS A 6 -47.77 -45.66 16.43
N PRO A 7 -47.11 -44.63 16.97
CA PRO A 7 -47.45 -43.27 16.64
C PRO A 7 -46.80 -42.93 15.30
N LEU A 8 -47.64 -42.79 14.28
CA LEU A 8 -47.37 -42.16 12.99
C LEU A 8 -47.13 -40.66 13.19
N PHE A 9 -45.95 -40.25 13.66
CA PHE A 9 -45.55 -38.85 13.58
C PHE A 9 -44.09 -38.76 13.14
N GLY A 10 -43.90 -38.12 12.00
CA GLY A 10 -42.62 -37.95 11.34
C GLY A 10 -41.59 -37.32 12.26
N SER A 11 -40.34 -37.73 12.08
CA SER A 11 -39.19 -37.03 12.63
C SER A 11 -39.17 -35.62 12.03
N GLU A 12 -39.76 -34.65 12.72
CA GLU A 12 -39.57 -33.24 12.42
C GLU A 12 -38.06 -32.97 12.46
N GLY A 13 -37.50 -32.64 11.30
CA GLY A 13 -36.10 -32.25 11.19
C GLY A 13 -35.86 -31.05 12.08
N ILE A 14 -35.13 -31.26 13.17
CA ILE A 14 -34.67 -30.19 14.05
C ILE A 14 -34.02 -29.13 13.15
N PRO A 15 -34.53 -27.88 13.08
CA PRO A 15 -33.87 -26.85 12.29
C PRO A 15 -32.51 -26.62 12.94
N ALA A 16 -31.45 -27.04 12.24
CA ALA A 16 -30.09 -26.89 12.73
C ALA A 16 -29.86 -25.43 13.11
N LYS A 17 -29.61 -25.18 14.41
CA LYS A 17 -29.42 -23.84 14.96
C LYS A 17 -28.46 -23.07 14.06
N PRO A 18 -28.85 -21.89 13.52
CA PRO A 18 -28.02 -21.19 12.55
C PRO A 18 -26.67 -20.86 13.20
N ARG A 19 -25.59 -21.35 12.59
CA ARG A 19 -24.23 -21.06 13.04
C ARG A 19 -23.99 -19.56 12.87
N THR A 20 -23.72 -18.86 13.95
CA THR A 20 -23.38 -17.43 13.90
C THR A 20 -22.01 -17.27 13.23
N ILE A 21 -21.98 -16.78 12.00
CA ILE A 21 -20.75 -16.43 11.30
C ILE A 21 -20.38 -15.00 11.68
N ARG A 22 -19.19 -14.82 12.28
CA ARG A 22 -18.65 -13.50 12.60
C ARG A 22 -17.71 -13.05 11.49
N LEU A 23 -18.15 -12.07 10.71
CA LEU A 23 -17.35 -11.45 9.67
C LEU A 23 -16.52 -10.31 10.30
N LYS A 24 -15.20 -10.37 10.15
CA LYS A 24 -14.31 -9.26 10.48
C LYS A 24 -13.92 -8.59 9.17
N GLN A 25 -14.21 -7.30 9.04
CA GLN A 25 -13.81 -6.50 7.89
C GLN A 25 -12.50 -5.77 8.18
N ILE A 26 -11.53 -5.86 7.28
CA ILE A 26 -10.35 -4.99 7.31
C ILE A 26 -10.79 -3.63 6.79
N ARG A 27 -10.70 -2.60 7.63
CA ARG A 27 -10.97 -1.22 7.26
C ARG A 27 -9.64 -0.57 6.90
N ALA A 28 -9.44 -0.23 5.64
CA ALA A 28 -8.30 0.59 5.24
C ALA A 28 -8.48 1.98 5.87
N VAL A 29 -7.59 2.34 6.79
CA VAL A 29 -7.48 3.70 7.34
C VAL A 29 -6.17 4.24 6.78
N TYR A 30 -6.26 5.26 5.92
CA TYR A 30 -5.10 6.00 5.46
C TYR A 30 -4.88 7.19 6.40
N GLU A 31 -3.63 7.41 6.77
CA GLU A 31 -3.20 8.59 7.52
C GLU A 31 -2.19 9.32 6.65
N THR A 32 -2.38 10.64 6.48
CA THR A 32 -1.41 11.46 5.76
C THR A 32 -0.17 11.63 6.61
N LEU A 33 0.79 10.73 6.42
CA LEU A 33 2.12 10.85 7.00
C LEU A 33 2.84 12.02 6.31
N THR A 34 2.83 13.18 6.97
CA THR A 34 3.69 14.29 6.56
C THR A 34 5.10 14.00 7.05
N ILE A 35 5.89 13.31 6.23
CA ILE A 35 7.31 13.11 6.51
C ILE A 35 7.95 14.49 6.49
N LYS A 36 8.41 14.96 7.66
CA LYS A 36 9.16 16.21 7.82
C LYS A 36 10.58 15.99 7.29
N GLU A 37 10.68 15.88 5.98
CA GLU A 37 11.95 15.69 5.30
C GLU A 37 12.53 17.05 4.90
N GLU A 38 13.84 17.23 5.09
CA GLU A 38 14.60 18.40 4.59
C GLU A 38 14.51 18.54 3.05
N VAL A 39 14.00 17.50 2.37
CA VAL A 39 13.66 17.39 0.94
C VAL A 39 12.75 18.53 0.46
N SER A 40 11.97 19.13 1.37
CA SER A 40 11.07 20.25 1.05
C SER A 40 11.77 21.50 0.47
N GLN A 41 13.09 21.65 0.64
CA GLN A 41 13.80 22.84 0.13
C GLN A 41 13.88 22.89 -1.41
N TYR A 42 14.00 21.74 -2.09
CA TYR A 42 14.10 21.69 -3.55
C TYR A 42 12.76 21.36 -4.23
N LEU A 43 11.78 20.87 -3.48
CA LEU A 43 10.43 20.60 -3.98
C LEU A 43 9.53 21.81 -3.77
N LYS A 44 9.49 22.71 -4.76
CA LYS A 44 8.55 23.83 -4.77
C LYS A 44 7.11 23.29 -4.83
N PRO A 45 6.21 23.69 -3.91
CA PRO A 45 4.82 23.27 -3.93
C PRO A 45 4.15 23.57 -5.28
N PHE A 46 3.29 22.66 -5.73
CA PHE A 46 2.53 22.77 -6.98
C PHE A 46 3.37 22.78 -8.28
N THR A 47 4.67 22.51 -8.22
CA THR A 47 5.51 22.38 -9.41
C THR A 47 5.05 21.20 -10.26
N ARG A 48 4.88 21.46 -11.56
CA ARG A 48 4.47 20.46 -12.53
C ARG A 48 5.69 19.91 -13.28
N TYR A 49 5.81 18.60 -13.29
CA TYR A 49 6.86 17.85 -13.96
C TYR A 49 6.30 17.23 -15.24
N THR A 50 6.50 17.91 -16.36
CA THR A 50 6.05 17.47 -17.69
C THR A 50 7.15 16.79 -18.49
N THR A 51 8.42 17.00 -18.14
CA THR A 51 9.56 16.42 -18.85
C THR A 51 10.54 15.73 -17.91
N PRO A 52 11.23 14.66 -18.36
CA PRO A 52 12.26 14.00 -17.55
C PRO A 52 13.38 14.95 -17.11
N ASN A 53 13.75 15.91 -17.95
CA ASN A 53 14.76 16.91 -17.62
C ASN A 53 14.41 17.74 -16.38
N GLN A 54 13.13 18.06 -16.14
CA GLN A 54 12.73 18.80 -14.94
C GLN A 54 13.00 18.02 -13.66
N VAL A 55 12.81 16.69 -13.71
CA VAL A 55 13.15 15.80 -12.61
C VAL A 55 14.67 15.78 -12.43
N PHE A 56 15.43 15.57 -13.50
CA PHE A 56 16.90 15.58 -13.46
C PHE A 56 17.47 16.85 -12.82
N GLU A 57 17.01 18.03 -13.25
CA GLU A 57 17.46 19.31 -12.71
C GLU A 57 17.09 19.49 -11.23
N THR A 58 15.90 19.05 -10.82
CA THR A 58 15.46 19.12 -9.41
C THR A 58 16.32 18.26 -8.50
N PHE A 59 16.69 17.07 -8.96
CA PHE A 59 17.48 16.09 -8.20
C PHE A 59 18.98 16.14 -8.54
N ASN A 60 19.45 17.19 -9.22
CA ASN A 60 20.84 17.33 -9.65
C ASN A 60 21.83 17.37 -8.48
N PHE A 61 21.38 17.73 -7.27
CA PHE A 61 22.21 17.68 -6.05
C PHE A 61 22.71 16.26 -5.73
N LEU A 62 21.96 15.21 -6.11
CA LEU A 62 22.35 13.81 -5.90
C LEU A 62 23.63 13.43 -6.65
N ARG A 63 24.04 14.19 -7.67
CA ARG A 63 25.31 13.93 -8.38
C ARG A 63 26.54 14.08 -7.49
N HIS A 64 26.41 14.81 -6.39
CA HIS A 64 27.49 15.10 -5.45
C HIS A 64 27.50 14.16 -4.25
N GLU A 65 26.50 13.27 -4.17
CA GLU A 65 26.41 12.30 -3.10
C GLU A 65 27.46 11.21 -3.24
N THR A 66 27.95 10.74 -2.08
CA THR A 66 29.00 9.71 -2.00
C THR A 66 28.45 8.29 -2.02
N LYS A 67 27.12 8.15 -1.89
CA LYS A 67 26.38 6.89 -1.89
C LYS A 67 25.38 6.90 -3.03
N GLU A 68 25.02 5.73 -3.54
CA GLU A 68 23.93 5.62 -4.51
C GLU A 68 22.60 5.57 -3.77
N TYR A 69 21.63 6.34 -4.27
CA TYR A 69 20.27 6.40 -3.76
C TYR A 69 19.29 5.95 -4.83
N PHE A 70 18.32 5.13 -4.45
CA PHE A 70 17.17 4.78 -5.27
C PHE A 70 15.95 5.50 -4.72
N PHE A 71 15.43 6.47 -5.48
CA PHE A 71 14.21 7.19 -5.15
C PHE A 71 13.04 6.73 -6.02
N ALA A 72 11.88 6.51 -5.40
CA ALA A 72 10.61 6.40 -6.08
C ALA A 72 9.86 7.74 -5.99
N ILE A 73 9.52 8.33 -7.14
CA ILE A 73 8.81 9.61 -7.21
C ILE A 73 7.38 9.34 -7.67
N HIS A 74 6.42 9.65 -6.81
CA HIS A 74 5.00 9.47 -7.08
C HIS A 74 4.37 10.79 -7.53
N LEU A 75 3.68 10.77 -8.67
CA LEU A 75 3.03 11.93 -9.27
C LEU A 75 1.50 11.83 -9.17
N ASP A 76 0.82 12.96 -8.94
CA ASP A 76 -0.63 13.03 -9.14
C ASP A 76 -1.02 13.13 -10.62
N GLY A 77 -2.33 13.09 -10.89
CA GLY A 77 -2.89 13.27 -12.24
C GLY A 77 -2.65 14.66 -12.86
N LYS A 78 -2.06 15.61 -12.13
CA LYS A 78 -1.60 16.90 -12.68
C LYS A 78 -0.09 16.91 -12.93
N ASN A 79 0.60 15.78 -12.74
CA ASN A 79 2.04 15.61 -12.80
C ASN A 79 2.80 16.45 -11.76
N ARG A 80 2.28 16.52 -10.53
CA ARG A 80 2.96 17.16 -9.40
C ARG A 80 3.46 16.06 -8.48
N ILE A 81 4.64 16.25 -7.90
CA ILE A 81 5.21 15.30 -6.94
C ILE A 81 4.34 15.32 -5.68
N CYS A 82 3.80 14.14 -5.34
CA CYS A 82 3.00 13.93 -4.14
C CYS A 82 3.81 13.28 -3.03
N CYS A 83 4.74 12.42 -3.40
CA CYS A 83 5.61 11.71 -2.49
C CYS A 83 6.94 11.44 -3.20
N VAL A 84 8.03 11.60 -2.46
CA VAL A 84 9.35 11.09 -2.82
C VAL A 84 9.69 10.08 -1.73
N ASP A 85 10.06 8.89 -2.15
CA ASP A 85 10.35 7.79 -1.24
C ASP A 85 11.78 7.29 -1.51
N GLU A 86 12.63 7.36 -0.49
CA GLU A 86 13.97 6.78 -0.51
C GLU A 86 13.87 5.27 -0.28
N VAL A 87 13.83 4.49 -1.36
CA VAL A 87 13.60 3.05 -1.28
C VAL A 87 14.86 2.30 -0.85
N SER A 88 16.04 2.80 -1.23
CA SER A 88 17.31 2.14 -0.95
C SER A 88 18.49 3.09 -1.04
N VAL A 89 19.51 2.85 -0.19
CA VAL A 89 20.82 3.50 -0.24
C VAL A 89 21.90 2.42 -0.27
N GLY A 90 22.81 2.43 -1.24
CA GLY A 90 23.77 1.33 -1.43
C GLY A 90 24.88 1.54 -2.46
N SER A 91 25.56 0.45 -2.83
CA SER A 91 26.56 0.36 -3.90
C SER A 91 26.19 -0.80 -4.83
N LEU A 92 25.77 -0.45 -6.04
CA LEU A 92 25.59 -1.10 -7.35
C LEU A 92 25.55 -2.64 -7.54
N ASN A 93 25.91 -3.47 -6.56
CA ASN A 93 26.11 -4.91 -6.80
C ASN A 93 24.81 -5.71 -6.91
N GLN A 94 23.69 -5.19 -6.38
CA GLN A 94 22.33 -5.65 -6.68
C GLN A 94 21.36 -4.66 -6.03
N SER A 95 20.45 -4.08 -6.81
CA SER A 95 19.31 -3.38 -6.24
C SER A 95 18.37 -4.43 -5.66
N ILE A 96 18.42 -4.67 -4.35
CA ILE A 96 17.45 -5.51 -3.61
C ILE A 96 16.15 -4.71 -3.43
N VAL A 97 15.76 -3.91 -4.43
CA VAL A 97 14.52 -3.14 -4.37
C VAL A 97 13.42 -4.05 -4.90
N HIS A 98 12.67 -4.63 -3.98
CA HIS A 98 11.54 -5.47 -4.34
C HIS A 98 10.38 -4.57 -4.82
N PRO A 99 9.64 -4.90 -5.90
CA PRO A 99 8.53 -4.08 -6.37
C PRO A 99 7.50 -3.76 -5.29
N ARG A 100 7.30 -4.69 -4.34
CA ARG A 100 6.45 -4.48 -3.16
C ARG A 100 6.86 -3.27 -2.32
N GLU A 101 8.14 -2.96 -2.22
CA GLU A 101 8.65 -1.82 -1.44
C GLU A 101 8.35 -0.50 -2.17
N VAL A 102 8.58 -0.46 -3.49
CA VAL A 102 8.30 0.71 -4.34
C VAL A 102 6.81 1.09 -4.34
N TYR A 103 5.91 0.10 -4.44
CA TYR A 103 4.47 0.37 -4.51
C TYR A 103 3.80 0.53 -3.14
N LYS A 104 4.48 0.17 -2.04
CA LYS A 104 3.91 0.29 -0.70
C LYS A 104 3.57 1.74 -0.38
N THR A 105 4.47 2.67 -0.69
CA THR A 105 4.28 4.11 -0.44
C THR A 105 3.33 4.77 -1.43
N ALA A 106 3.16 4.21 -2.63
CA ALA A 106 2.19 4.69 -3.62
C ALA A 106 0.72 4.38 -3.24
N LEU A 107 0.48 3.34 -2.45
CA LEU A 107 -0.84 2.77 -2.16
C LEU A 107 -1.36 3.06 -0.74
N LEU A 108 -0.55 3.64 0.14
CA LEU A 108 -0.87 3.98 1.52
C LEU A 108 -1.34 5.43 1.65
#